data_AF-A0A1B8GNP8-F1
#
_entry.id   AF-A0A1B8GNP8-F1
#
_cell.length_a   1.000
_cell.length_b   1.000
_cell.length_c   1.000
_cell.angle_alpha   90.00
_cell.angle_beta   90.00
_cell.angle_gamma   90.00
#
_symmetry.space_group_name_H-M   'P 1'
#
loop_
_entity.id
_entity.type
_entity.pdbx_description
1 polymer ?
#
loop_
_entity_poly.entity_id
_entity_poly.type
_entity_poly.pdbx_seq_one_letter_code
_entity_poly.pdbx_strand_id
1 'polypeptide(L)'
;MISLKQALITAMAVVAVVATPVAITETAALAKDSIADGPAFQSPNLPNNILARGGTGCSQGTCPDYNAGVDLIYQWTVIPQPGVGGAPPIPLVTMGYHGRWNHCDKCGRVSSSGDGCFSFTGCGVKQDVCIDTKNGRMHRIYKDTGRKKCWAIKYHNLGECGFVKQTNIWEPTNEIPCNW
;
A
#
# COMPACT_ATOMS: atom_id res chain seq x y z
N MET A 1 59.04 -9.96 29.61
CA MET A 1 59.68 -8.87 28.85
C MET A 1 60.36 -9.47 27.64
N ILE A 2 59.95 -9.06 26.43
CA ILE A 2 60.73 -8.94 25.16
C ILE A 2 61.34 -10.24 24.60
N SER A 3 61.19 -10.64 23.33
CA SER A 3 60.48 -10.03 22.19
C SER A 3 60.48 -11.02 21.03
N LEU A 4 59.41 -10.93 20.23
CA LEU A 4 59.37 -11.23 18.79
C LEU A 4 60.72 -10.97 18.10
N LYS A 5 61.29 -11.99 17.46
CA LYS A 5 61.76 -11.98 16.05
C LYS A 5 62.63 -13.22 15.74
N GLN A 6 62.18 -14.02 14.76
CA GLN A 6 62.92 -14.80 13.73
C GLN A 6 62.62 -16.31 13.64
N ALA A 7 62.67 -16.80 12.39
CA ALA A 7 62.45 -18.14 11.83
C ALA A 7 60.96 -18.51 11.59
N LEU A 8 60.32 -18.19 10.45
CA LEU A 8 60.55 -18.57 9.05
C LEU A 8 60.38 -20.08 8.77
N ILE A 9 59.51 -20.39 7.79
CA ILE A 9 59.34 -21.65 7.00
C ILE A 9 58.64 -22.80 7.78
N THR A 10 57.61 -23.56 7.36
CA THR A 10 57.12 -24.03 6.05
C THR A 10 55.79 -24.74 6.31
N ALA A 11 54.74 -24.52 5.51
CA ALA A 11 53.84 -25.60 5.03
C ALA A 11 52.82 -25.01 4.05
N MET A 12 53.16 -25.18 2.78
CA MET A 12 52.24 -25.02 1.66
C MET A 12 51.08 -26.01 1.79
N ALA A 13 49.85 -25.53 1.64
CA ALA A 13 48.77 -26.32 1.07
C ALA A 13 47.95 -25.40 0.17
N VAL A 14 48.19 -25.56 -1.12
CA VAL A 14 47.57 -24.89 -2.25
C VAL A 14 46.18 -25.49 -2.46
N VAL A 15 45.14 -24.67 -2.36
CA VAL A 15 43.95 -24.79 -3.22
C VAL A 15 43.61 -23.39 -3.70
N ALA A 16 44.14 -23.06 -4.87
CA ALA A 16 43.75 -21.90 -5.63
C ALA A 16 42.34 -22.13 -6.19
N VAL A 17 41.34 -21.39 -5.69
CA VAL A 17 40.09 -21.20 -6.42
C VAL A 17 40.29 -19.98 -7.31
N VAL A 18 40.37 -20.24 -8.61
CA VAL A 18 40.53 -19.25 -9.66
C VAL A 18 39.29 -18.35 -9.68
N ALA A 19 39.40 -17.12 -9.18
CA ALA A 19 38.41 -16.09 -9.40
C ALA A 19 38.79 -15.32 -10.66
N THR A 20 38.20 -15.67 -11.80
CA THR A 20 38.25 -14.83 -13.00
C THR A 20 37.42 -13.57 -12.76
N PRO A 21 37.95 -12.35 -12.96
CA PRO A 21 37.15 -11.13 -12.93
C PRO A 21 36.38 -11.02 -14.25
N VAL A 22 35.07 -11.26 -14.22
CA VAL A 22 34.21 -10.86 -15.33
C VAL A 22 33.80 -9.41 -15.07
N ALA A 23 34.45 -8.50 -15.79
CA ALA A 23 33.95 -7.15 -15.97
C ALA A 23 32.63 -7.22 -16.76
N ILE A 24 31.54 -6.72 -16.18
CA ILE A 24 30.31 -6.43 -16.91
C ILE A 24 30.01 -4.95 -16.69
N THR A 25 30.34 -4.16 -17.70
CA THR A 25 30.03 -2.74 -17.78
C THR A 25 28.54 -2.55 -18.07
N GLU A 26 27.91 -1.67 -17.29
CA GLU A 26 26.70 -0.85 -17.54
C GLU A 26 25.61 -1.35 -18.50
N THR A 27 24.39 -1.58 -17.99
CA THR A 27 23.24 -0.64 -18.05
C THR A 27 21.94 -1.39 -17.74
N ALA A 28 21.31 -1.10 -16.60
CA ALA A 28 19.86 -1.13 -16.45
C ALA A 28 19.51 -0.53 -15.09
N ALA A 29 19.06 0.73 -15.12
CA ALA A 29 18.29 1.29 -14.03
C ALA A 29 17.03 0.43 -13.83
N LEU A 30 16.95 -0.31 -12.73
CA LEU A 30 15.71 -0.91 -12.26
C LEU A 30 15.37 -0.30 -10.91
N ALA A 31 14.34 0.53 -10.96
CA ALA A 31 13.77 1.27 -9.87
C ALA A 31 13.52 0.37 -8.65
N LYS A 32 14.01 0.84 -7.51
CA LYS A 32 13.70 0.29 -6.20
C LYS A 32 12.35 0.84 -5.74
N ASP A 33 11.29 0.60 -6.52
CA ASP A 33 9.90 0.77 -6.08
C ASP A 33 9.47 -0.55 -5.45
N SER A 34 9.91 -0.79 -4.21
CA SER A 34 9.45 -1.95 -3.45
C SER A 34 9.29 -1.55 -1.99
N ILE A 35 8.11 -1.01 -1.68
CA ILE A 35 7.21 -1.39 -0.57
C ILE A 35 5.81 -0.90 -1.01
N ALA A 36 5.15 -1.63 -1.90
CA ALA A 36 3.73 -1.41 -2.22
C ALA A 36 3.05 -2.66 -2.78
N ASP A 37 3.50 -3.86 -2.41
CA ASP A 37 2.80 -5.11 -2.73
C ASP A 37 2.92 -6.05 -1.53
N GLY A 38 2.23 -5.71 -0.45
CA GLY A 38 1.68 -6.77 0.39
C GLY A 38 0.53 -7.38 -0.41
N PRO A 39 0.55 -8.66 -0.78
CA PRO A 39 -0.58 -9.26 -1.46
C PRO A 39 -1.80 -9.03 -0.57
N ALA A 40 -2.88 -8.48 -1.14
CA ALA A 40 -4.19 -8.64 -0.56
C ALA A 40 -4.31 -10.13 -0.20
N PHE A 41 -4.69 -10.47 1.03
CA PHE A 41 -4.85 -11.86 1.46
C PHE A 41 -5.73 -12.60 0.45
N GLN A 42 -5.11 -13.28 -0.52
CA GLN A 42 -5.79 -14.11 -1.48
C GLN A 42 -6.01 -15.43 -0.76
N SER A 43 -7.06 -15.46 0.07
CA SER A 43 -7.61 -16.75 0.47
C SER A 43 -8.03 -17.46 -0.82
N PRO A 44 -7.63 -18.73 -1.03
CA PRO A 44 -7.94 -19.51 -2.24
C PRO A 44 -9.45 -19.71 -2.46
N ASN A 45 -10.29 -19.20 -1.56
CA ASN A 45 -11.75 -19.25 -1.61
C ASN A 45 -12.41 -17.91 -1.99
N LEU A 46 -11.68 -16.87 -2.39
CA LEU A 46 -12.31 -15.65 -2.89
C LEU A 46 -12.86 -15.88 -4.31
N PRO A 47 -14.18 -15.72 -4.55
CA PRO A 47 -14.72 -15.86 -5.88
C PRO A 47 -14.20 -14.74 -6.80
N ASN A 48 -13.87 -15.09 -8.04
CA ASN A 48 -13.12 -14.28 -9.01
C ASN A 48 -13.80 -12.97 -9.45
N ASN A 49 -15.02 -12.70 -8.98
CA ASN A 49 -15.87 -11.57 -9.35
C ASN A 49 -15.64 -10.29 -8.51
N ILE A 50 -14.60 -10.24 -7.68
CA ILE A 50 -14.31 -9.11 -6.78
C ILE A 50 -13.43 -8.02 -7.45
N LEU A 51 -12.85 -8.31 -8.63
CA LEU A 51 -11.78 -7.50 -9.24
C LEU A 51 -12.20 -6.54 -10.37
N ALA A 52 -13.48 -6.29 -10.60
CA ALA A 52 -13.90 -5.41 -11.71
C ALA A 52 -14.63 -4.14 -11.23
N ARG A 53 -14.00 -2.99 -11.51
CA ARG A 53 -14.55 -1.61 -11.67
C ARG A 53 -15.84 -1.31 -10.89
N GLY A 54 -15.67 -0.52 -9.82
CA GLY A 54 -16.68 -0.31 -8.79
C GLY A 54 -17.82 0.65 -9.14
N GLY A 55 -19.05 0.15 -8.97
CA GLY A 55 -20.27 0.96 -8.91
C GLY A 55 -21.26 0.46 -7.86
N THR A 56 -20.93 -0.64 -7.16
CA THR A 56 -21.73 -1.25 -6.09
C THR A 56 -20.82 -1.50 -4.89
N GLY A 57 -21.38 -1.57 -3.67
CA GLY A 57 -20.61 -1.81 -2.44
C GLY A 57 -19.70 -3.04 -2.46
N CYS A 58 -19.86 -3.97 -3.42
CA CYS A 58 -19.09 -5.20 -3.59
C CYS A 58 -17.66 -5.02 -4.12
N SER A 59 -17.41 -4.07 -5.01
CA SER A 59 -16.09 -3.86 -5.60
C SER A 59 -15.86 -2.38 -5.77
N GLN A 60 -14.72 -1.89 -5.30
CA GLN A 60 -14.32 -0.48 -5.37
C GLN A 60 -12.93 -0.34 -6.02
N GLY A 61 -12.33 -1.45 -6.45
CA GLY A 61 -11.00 -1.46 -7.06
C GLY A 61 -9.90 -0.79 -6.21
N THR A 62 -8.85 -0.37 -6.90
CA THR A 62 -7.68 0.32 -6.32
C THR A 62 -7.67 1.83 -6.60
N CYS A 63 -8.34 2.27 -7.66
CA CYS A 63 -8.48 3.68 -7.99
C CYS A 63 -9.56 4.33 -7.12
N PRO A 64 -9.39 5.61 -6.76
CA PRO A 64 -10.49 6.46 -6.34
C PRO A 64 -11.57 6.52 -7.42
N ASP A 65 -12.84 6.49 -7.02
CA ASP A 65 -13.97 6.56 -7.96
C ASP A 65 -14.29 8.01 -8.38
N TYR A 66 -13.70 8.98 -7.68
CA TYR A 66 -14.00 10.40 -7.79
C TYR A 66 -12.80 11.24 -8.28
N ASN A 67 -13.11 12.41 -8.84
CA ASN A 67 -12.21 13.18 -9.72
C ASN A 67 -10.94 13.75 -9.08
N ALA A 68 -10.87 13.86 -7.74
CA ALA A 68 -9.73 14.48 -7.08
C ALA A 68 -8.50 13.55 -6.94
N GLY A 69 -8.58 12.33 -7.47
CA GLY A 69 -7.45 11.41 -7.61
C GLY A 69 -6.89 10.91 -6.29
N VAL A 70 -7.61 11.10 -5.19
CA VAL A 70 -7.37 10.46 -3.89
C VAL A 70 -8.71 10.30 -3.19
N ASP A 71 -8.87 9.28 -2.36
CA ASP A 71 -9.94 9.19 -1.38
C ASP A 71 -9.55 8.25 -0.23
N LEU A 72 -10.41 8.16 0.77
CA LEU A 72 -10.35 7.14 1.80
C LEU A 72 -11.51 6.17 1.59
N ILE A 73 -11.23 4.87 1.65
CA ILE A 73 -12.24 3.82 1.67
C ILE A 73 -12.15 3.02 2.97
N TYR A 74 -13.31 2.74 3.56
CA TYR A 74 -13.48 1.73 4.60
C TYR A 74 -14.26 0.55 4.04
N GLN A 75 -13.81 -0.66 4.30
CA GLN A 75 -14.54 -1.87 3.97
C GLN A 75 -14.62 -2.81 5.17
N TRP A 76 -15.83 -3.32 5.42
CA TRP A 76 -16.11 -4.40 6.34
C TRP A 76 -16.57 -5.62 5.55
N THR A 77 -15.90 -6.74 5.72
CA THR A 77 -16.28 -8.02 5.11
C THR A 77 -16.43 -9.12 6.14
N VAL A 78 -17.38 -10.03 5.88
CA VAL A 78 -17.69 -11.21 6.67
C VAL A 78 -17.82 -12.38 5.70
N ILE A 79 -16.80 -13.23 5.65
CA ILE A 79 -16.73 -14.37 4.74
C ILE A 79 -17.05 -15.64 5.54
N PRO A 80 -18.18 -16.31 5.28
CA PRO A 80 -18.49 -17.60 5.91
C PRO A 80 -17.36 -18.60 5.66
N GLN A 81 -16.95 -19.31 6.70
CA GLN A 81 -15.98 -20.40 6.58
C GLN A 81 -16.68 -21.73 6.90
N PRO A 82 -16.30 -22.84 6.26
CA PRO A 82 -16.77 -24.15 6.70
C PRO A 82 -16.25 -24.46 8.11
N GLY A 83 -17.04 -25.21 8.88
CA GLY A 83 -16.55 -25.80 10.13
C GLY A 83 -15.48 -26.86 9.85
N VAL A 84 -14.46 -26.97 10.70
CA VAL A 84 -13.37 -27.95 10.56
C VAL A 84 -13.40 -28.90 11.75
N GLY A 85 -13.37 -30.21 11.49
CA GLY A 85 -13.25 -31.23 12.54
C GLY A 85 -14.41 -31.26 13.56
N GLY A 86 -15.63 -30.93 13.14
CA GLY A 86 -16.79 -30.85 14.04
C GLY A 86 -16.91 -29.54 14.82
N ALA A 87 -15.96 -28.61 14.67
CA ALA A 87 -16.11 -27.26 15.18
C ALA A 87 -17.17 -26.49 14.39
N PRO A 88 -17.95 -25.61 15.05
CA PRO A 88 -18.89 -24.75 14.35
C PRO A 88 -18.17 -23.80 13.38
N PRO A 89 -18.81 -23.38 12.27
CA PRO A 89 -18.32 -22.35 11.38
C PRO A 89 -17.89 -21.06 12.13
N ILE A 90 -16.66 -20.59 11.90
CA ILE A 90 -16.18 -19.29 12.39
C ILE A 90 -15.97 -18.38 11.17
N PRO A 91 -16.77 -17.32 10.98
CA PRO A 91 -16.62 -16.45 9.83
C PRO A 91 -15.30 -15.66 9.91
N LEU A 92 -14.66 -15.47 8.76
CA LEU A 92 -13.53 -14.56 8.64
C LEU A 92 -14.06 -13.13 8.52
N VAL A 93 -13.74 -12.29 9.51
CA VAL A 93 -14.14 -10.88 9.54
C VAL A 93 -12.92 -10.02 9.26
N THR A 94 -13.03 -9.11 8.29
CA THR A 94 -12.00 -8.10 8.03
C THR A 94 -12.63 -6.71 8.00
N MET A 95 -11.95 -5.76 8.62
CA MET A 95 -12.33 -4.35 8.64
C MET A 95 -11.06 -3.56 8.36
N GLY A 96 -11.12 -2.64 7.39
CA GLY A 96 -9.90 -1.94 6.97
C GLY A 96 -10.19 -0.60 6.35
N TYR A 97 -9.39 0.38 6.74
CA TYR A 97 -9.28 1.66 6.06
C TYR A 97 -8.12 1.62 5.08
N HIS A 98 -8.33 2.23 3.92
CA HIS A 98 -7.31 2.37 2.91
C HIS A 98 -7.40 3.73 2.23
N GLY A 99 -6.27 4.39 2.07
CA GLY A 99 -6.14 5.49 1.13
C GLY A 99 -6.04 4.95 -0.29
N ARG A 100 -6.88 5.42 -1.21
CA ARG A 100 -6.71 5.18 -2.63
C ARG A 100 -6.13 6.43 -3.28
N TRP A 101 -5.35 6.24 -4.32
CA TRP A 101 -4.74 7.33 -5.07
C TRP A 101 -4.73 7.02 -6.56
N ASN A 102 -4.78 8.07 -7.35
CA ASN A 102 -4.53 8.10 -8.78
C ASN A 102 -3.57 9.26 -9.08
N HIS A 103 -2.45 8.94 -9.72
CA HIS A 103 -1.49 9.92 -10.22
C HIS A 103 -0.86 9.42 -11.52
N CYS A 104 -0.95 10.24 -12.58
CA CYS A 104 -0.54 9.92 -13.97
C CYS A 104 -1.06 8.56 -14.43
N ASP A 105 -2.37 8.36 -14.32
CA ASP A 105 -3.07 7.15 -14.76
C ASP A 105 -2.62 5.85 -14.08
N LYS A 106 -1.86 5.97 -12.99
CA LYS A 106 -1.52 4.88 -12.08
C LYS A 106 -2.33 5.01 -10.81
N CYS A 107 -2.88 3.90 -10.37
CA CYS A 107 -3.62 3.83 -9.13
C CYS A 107 -2.93 2.92 -8.12
N GLY A 108 -3.18 3.20 -6.84
CA GLY A 108 -2.77 2.32 -5.77
C GLY A 108 -3.64 2.50 -4.54
N ARG A 109 -3.49 1.54 -3.63
CA ARG A 109 -4.24 1.45 -2.39
C ARG A 109 -3.28 1.17 -1.25
N VAL A 110 -3.32 1.97 -0.20
CA VAL A 110 -2.41 1.91 0.94
C VAL A 110 -3.25 1.77 2.20
N SER A 111 -2.89 0.85 3.10
CA SER A 111 -3.58 0.75 4.39
C SER A 111 -3.43 2.06 5.18
N SER A 112 -4.49 2.45 5.89
CA SER A 112 -4.57 3.69 6.66
C SER A 112 -5.30 3.45 7.99
N SER A 113 -5.19 4.39 8.91
CA SER A 113 -5.95 4.42 10.17
C SER A 113 -7.36 5.02 10.03
N GLY A 114 -7.72 5.54 8.85
CA GLY A 114 -8.98 6.22 8.60
C GLY A 114 -8.93 7.71 8.93
N ASP A 115 -8.60 8.06 10.17
CA ASP A 115 -8.16 9.40 10.58
C ASP A 115 -6.64 9.39 10.67
N GLY A 116 -5.97 10.11 9.76
CA GLY A 116 -4.51 10.14 9.70
C GLY A 116 -3.95 10.27 8.30
N CYS A 117 -2.64 10.05 8.19
CA CYS A 117 -1.91 10.22 6.95
C CYS A 117 -1.49 8.87 6.36
N PHE A 118 -1.53 8.77 5.03
CA PHE A 118 -0.86 7.73 4.27
C PHE A 118 0.06 8.37 3.24
N SER A 119 1.14 7.66 2.89
CA SER A 119 2.12 8.12 1.91
C SER A 119 2.16 7.15 0.72
N PHE A 120 2.44 7.69 -0.45
CA PHE A 120 2.69 6.90 -1.65
C PHE A 120 3.66 7.64 -2.58
N THR A 121 4.21 6.92 -3.55
CA THR A 121 4.98 7.51 -4.64
C THR A 121 4.20 7.32 -5.93
N GLY A 122 3.81 8.42 -6.57
CA GLY A 122 3.13 8.42 -7.86
C GLY A 122 3.90 9.26 -8.85
N CYS A 123 4.22 8.71 -10.02
CA CYS A 123 5.00 9.37 -11.07
C CYS A 123 6.39 9.86 -10.59
N GLY A 124 7.04 9.08 -9.72
CA GLY A 124 8.33 9.46 -9.13
C GLY A 124 8.25 10.53 -8.05
N VAL A 125 7.06 11.08 -7.77
CA VAL A 125 6.85 12.10 -6.75
C VAL A 125 6.27 11.46 -5.50
N LYS A 126 7.00 11.56 -4.39
CA LYS A 126 6.52 11.18 -3.05
C LYS A 126 5.45 12.16 -2.60
N GLN A 127 4.36 11.61 -2.07
CA GLN A 127 3.19 12.37 -1.68
C GLN A 127 2.62 11.84 -0.37
N ASP A 128 2.13 12.78 0.44
CA ASP A 128 1.40 12.45 1.66
C ASP A 128 -0.03 12.92 1.49
N VAL A 129 -0.98 12.09 1.91
CA VAL A 129 -2.40 12.43 2.00
C VAL A 129 -2.82 12.24 3.44
N CYS A 130 -3.33 13.30 4.06
CA CYS A 130 -3.88 13.25 5.40
C CYS A 130 -5.38 13.51 5.36
N ILE A 131 -6.14 12.70 6.09
CA ILE A 131 -7.58 12.79 6.22
C ILE A 131 -7.92 13.02 7.69
N ASP A 132 -8.82 13.98 7.91
CA ASP A 132 -9.40 14.32 9.20
C ASP A 132 -10.92 14.25 9.02
N THR A 133 -11.45 13.03 9.16
CA THR A 133 -12.87 12.72 8.99
C THR A 133 -13.74 13.45 10.01
N LYS A 134 -13.22 13.67 11.23
CA LYS A 134 -13.91 14.40 12.30
C LYS A 134 -14.19 15.86 11.95
N ASN A 135 -13.23 16.51 11.29
CA ASN A 135 -13.39 17.90 10.85
C ASN A 135 -13.79 18.03 9.37
N GLY A 136 -14.12 16.91 8.71
CA GLY A 136 -14.63 16.92 7.34
C GLY A 136 -13.63 17.47 6.32
N ARG A 137 -12.33 17.21 6.48
CA ARG A 137 -11.27 17.79 5.64
C ARG A 137 -10.16 16.80 5.32
N MET A 138 -9.47 17.03 4.20
CA MET A 138 -8.28 16.28 3.81
C MET A 138 -7.30 17.14 3.03
N HIS A 139 -6.03 16.73 2.98
CA HIS A 139 -5.03 17.40 2.18
C HIS A 139 -4.09 16.43 1.50
N ARG A 140 -3.45 16.90 0.42
CA ARG A 140 -2.39 16.21 -0.31
C ARG A 140 -1.19 17.12 -0.42
N ILE A 141 -0.01 16.61 -0.08
CA ILE A 141 1.26 17.32 -0.12
C ILE A 141 2.18 16.65 -1.14
N TYR A 142 2.63 17.41 -2.13
CA TYR A 142 3.64 17.00 -3.10
C TYR A 142 5.03 17.33 -2.54
N LYS A 143 5.83 16.32 -2.21
CA LYS A 143 7.06 16.52 -1.43
C LYS A 143 8.21 17.16 -2.20
N ASP A 144 8.19 17.05 -3.52
CA ASP A 144 9.15 17.67 -4.43
C ASP A 144 9.02 19.21 -4.48
N THR A 145 7.78 19.70 -4.49
CA THR A 145 7.46 21.13 -4.63
C THR A 145 7.03 21.77 -3.32
N GLY A 146 6.70 20.97 -2.30
CA GLY A 146 6.06 21.43 -1.08
C GLY A 146 4.60 21.89 -1.28
N ARG A 147 4.04 21.77 -2.50
CA ARG A 147 2.68 22.21 -2.79
C ARG A 147 1.69 21.40 -1.96
N LYS A 148 0.83 22.09 -1.22
CA LYS A 148 -0.26 21.51 -0.46
C LYS A 148 -1.60 21.90 -1.08
N LYS A 149 -2.46 20.92 -1.30
CA LYS A 149 -3.86 21.12 -1.70
C LYS A 149 -4.77 20.56 -0.62
N CYS A 150 -5.82 21.29 -0.26
CA CYS A 150 -6.74 20.90 0.81
C CYS A 150 -8.17 20.94 0.33
N TRP A 151 -8.98 19.99 0.78
CA TRP A 151 -10.37 19.85 0.38
C TRP A 151 -11.25 19.62 1.59
N ALA A 152 -12.50 20.07 1.50
CA ALA A 152 -13.58 19.48 2.29
C ALA A 152 -13.82 18.05 1.82
N ILE A 153 -14.31 17.17 2.68
CA ILE A 153 -14.66 15.80 2.31
C ILE A 153 -16.17 15.58 2.31
N LYS A 154 -16.63 14.67 1.46
CA LYS A 154 -18.00 14.17 1.47
C LYS A 154 -18.00 12.68 1.74
N TYR A 155 -18.88 12.27 2.65
CA TYR A 155 -19.07 10.89 3.02
C TYR A 155 -20.12 10.22 2.12
N HIS A 156 -19.79 9.01 1.67
CA HIS A 156 -20.69 8.12 0.95
C HIS A 156 -20.76 6.78 1.67
N ASN A 157 -21.97 6.32 1.96
CA ASN A 157 -22.22 4.95 2.38
C ASN A 157 -22.80 4.21 1.17
N LEU A 158 -22.02 3.27 0.62
CA LEU A 158 -22.42 2.49 -0.55
C LEU A 158 -23.20 1.21 -0.18
N GLY A 159 -23.46 1.00 1.12
CA GLY A 159 -24.22 -0.11 1.64
C GLY A 159 -23.43 -1.43 1.68
N GLU A 160 -24.17 -2.52 1.75
CA GLU A 160 -23.65 -3.88 1.79
C GLU A 160 -23.86 -4.60 0.46
N CYS A 161 -23.06 -5.65 0.24
CA CYS A 161 -23.17 -6.50 -0.92
C CYS A 161 -22.53 -7.87 -0.63
N GLY A 162 -23.36 -8.91 -0.47
CA GLY A 162 -22.93 -10.28 -0.21
C GLY A 162 -22.11 -10.42 1.08
N PHE A 163 -20.84 -10.80 0.94
CA PHE A 163 -19.89 -10.90 2.05
C PHE A 163 -19.32 -9.53 2.48
N VAL A 164 -19.45 -8.49 1.66
CA VAL A 164 -19.13 -7.11 2.06
C VAL A 164 -20.32 -6.57 2.85
N LYS A 165 -20.11 -6.25 4.12
CA LYS A 165 -21.15 -5.75 5.03
C LYS A 165 -21.22 -4.24 5.08
N GLN A 166 -20.16 -3.56 4.66
CA GLN A 166 -20.16 -2.11 4.57
C GLN A 166 -19.04 -1.64 3.66
N THR A 167 -19.34 -0.63 2.86
CA THR A 167 -18.37 0.16 2.11
C THR A 167 -18.66 1.63 2.32
N ASN A 168 -17.70 2.36 2.87
CA ASN A 168 -17.79 3.81 3.02
C ASN A 168 -16.64 4.49 2.26
N ILE A 169 -16.92 5.65 1.67
CA ILE A 169 -15.92 6.46 0.97
C ILE A 169 -15.97 7.89 1.50
N TRP A 170 -14.81 8.48 1.72
CA TRP A 170 -14.65 9.91 1.96
C TRP A 170 -13.94 10.50 0.75
N GLU A 171 -14.71 11.15 -0.12
CA GLU A 171 -14.20 11.80 -1.32
C GLU A 171 -13.74 13.23 -1.01
N PRO A 172 -12.69 13.74 -1.66
CA PRO A 172 -12.39 15.16 -1.68
C PRO A 172 -13.44 15.89 -2.52
N THR A 173 -13.87 17.06 -2.06
CA THR A 173 -14.85 17.91 -2.77
C THR A 173 -14.24 19.26 -3.15
N ASN A 174 -14.80 20.35 -2.65
CA ASN A 174 -14.33 21.70 -2.95
C ASN A 174 -13.00 21.95 -2.26
N GLU A 175 -12.10 22.67 -2.95
CA GLU A 175 -10.83 23.12 -2.37
C GLU A 175 -11.11 24.14 -1.26
N ILE A 176 -10.44 23.99 -0.12
CA ILE A 176 -10.57 24.85 1.06
C ILE A 176 -9.19 25.39 1.48
N PRO A 177 -9.12 26.44 2.31
CA PRO A 177 -7.86 26.91 2.85
C PRO A 177 -7.11 25.82 3.64
N CYS A 178 -5.78 25.76 3.45
CA CYS A 178 -4.89 24.83 4.15
C CYS A 178 -4.42 25.38 5.50
N ASN A 179 -5.30 25.43 6.49
CA ASN A 179 -5.04 26.04 7.81
C ASN A 179 -4.80 25.04 8.95
N TRP A 180 -4.41 23.81 8.63
CA TRP A 180 -4.22 22.70 9.58
C TRP A 180 -3.05 21.81 9.19
#